data_AF-A0A2W5FBF4-F1
#
_entry.id   AF-A0A2W5FBF4-F1
#
_cell.length_a   1.000
_cell.length_b   1.000
_cell.length_c   1.000
_cell.angle_alpha   90.00
_cell.angle_beta   90.00
_cell.angle_gamma   90.00
#
_symmetry.space_group_name_H-M   'P 1'
#
loop_
_entity.id
_entity.type
_entity.pdbx_description
1 polymer ?
#
loop_
_entity_poly.entity_id
_entity_poly.type
_entity_poly.pdbx_seq_one_letter_code
_entity_poly.pdbx_strand_id
1 'polypeptide(L)'
;MNPQPFVVSACAALSCLGWITMFAAKKSGKLWLGNCFGIVYHIALAPVVQALPAPEFVRMAGYCWIFSDALIDVASINGMSEENVWALRMGVHIPASIWIAGSSLHMTAVPRSLGLVLGTMLALHAVVGPKIPDSKFKLFIFVLPCMAAWLGMIALGA
;
A
#
# COMPACT_ATOMS: atom_id res chain seq x y z
N MET A 1 10.80 -9.32 -19.93
CA MET A 1 9.71 -8.71 -20.74
C MET A 1 9.15 -7.55 -19.96
N ASN A 2 9.14 -6.35 -20.52
CA ASN A 2 8.43 -5.23 -19.87
C ASN A 2 6.93 -5.58 -19.83
N PRO A 3 6.26 -5.47 -18.68
CA PRO A 3 4.82 -5.69 -18.63
C PRO A 3 4.13 -4.73 -19.60
N GLN A 4 3.11 -5.22 -20.31
CA GLN A 4 2.34 -4.43 -21.25
C GLN A 4 1.73 -3.22 -20.49
N PRO A 5 1.83 -1.98 -21.01
CA PRO A 5 1.33 -0.78 -20.31
C PRO A 5 -0.12 -0.91 -19.82
N PHE A 6 -0.97 -1.55 -20.62
CA PHE A 6 -2.36 -1.86 -20.25
C PHE A 6 -2.49 -2.73 -18.99
N VAL A 7 -1.63 -3.75 -18.84
CA VAL A 7 -1.65 -4.65 -17.68
C VAL A 7 -1.29 -3.86 -16.41
N VAL A 8 -0.29 -2.98 -16.48
CA VAL A 8 0.12 -2.14 -15.35
C VAL A 8 -1.00 -1.21 -14.93
N SER A 9 -1.64 -0.54 -15.89
CA SER A 9 -2.78 0.34 -15.63
C SER A 9 -3.96 -0.39 -14.99
N ALA A 10 -4.34 -1.55 -15.53
CA ALA A 10 -5.42 -2.36 -15.00
C ALA A 10 -5.13 -2.86 -13.57
N CYS A 11 -3.90 -3.32 -13.33
CA CYS A 11 -3.44 -3.76 -12.02
C CYS A 11 -3.42 -2.61 -10.99
N ALA A 12 -2.97 -1.42 -11.38
CA ALA A 12 -3.00 -0.24 -10.51
C ALA A 12 -4.44 0.19 -10.17
N ALA A 13 -5.36 0.13 -11.15
CA ALA A 13 -6.77 0.40 -10.92
C ALA A 13 -7.42 -0.63 -9.99
N LEU A 14 -7.18 -1.93 -10.21
CA LEU A 14 -7.67 -3.00 -9.35
C LEU A 14 -7.13 -2.88 -7.92
N SER A 15 -5.84 -2.55 -7.79
CA SER A 15 -5.21 -2.23 -6.52
C SER A 15 -5.91 -1.06 -5.81
N CYS A 16 -6.15 0.05 -6.52
CA CYS A 16 -6.85 1.21 -5.98
C CYS A 16 -8.27 0.87 -5.49
N LEU A 17 -9.02 0.08 -6.26
CA LEU A 17 -10.34 -0.40 -5.85
C LEU A 17 -10.26 -1.30 -4.61
N GLY A 18 -9.35 -2.28 -4.60
CA GLY A 18 -9.12 -3.15 -3.45
C GLY A 18 -8.80 -2.36 -2.17
N TRP A 19 -7.95 -1.33 -2.28
CA TRP A 19 -7.58 -0.43 -1.18
C TRP A 19 -8.79 0.31 -0.61
N ILE A 20 -9.60 0.94 -1.49
CA ILE A 20 -10.81 1.68 -1.07
C ILE A 20 -11.82 0.72 -0.42
N THR A 21 -12.06 -0.43 -1.05
CA THR A 21 -13.04 -1.40 -0.56
C THR A 21 -12.59 -2.05 0.76
N MET A 22 -11.30 -2.33 0.93
CA MET A 22 -10.73 -2.81 2.20
C MET A 22 -11.13 -1.86 3.34
N PHE A 23 -10.84 -0.56 3.19
CA PHE A 23 -11.13 0.40 4.25
C PHE A 23 -12.63 0.59 4.47
N ALA A 24 -13.43 0.65 3.40
CA ALA A 24 -14.87 0.75 3.52
C ALA A 24 -15.46 -0.45 4.30
N ALA A 25 -15.01 -1.66 3.99
CA ALA A 25 -15.43 -2.88 4.68
C ALA A 25 -15.00 -2.91 6.15
N LYS A 26 -13.72 -2.61 6.44
CA LYS A 26 -13.19 -2.57 7.83
C LYS A 26 -13.92 -1.51 8.66
N LYS A 27 -14.16 -0.32 8.11
CA LYS A 27 -14.93 0.74 8.78
C LYS A 27 -16.38 0.36 9.06
N SER A 28 -16.96 -0.51 8.24
CA SER A 28 -18.31 -1.04 8.40
C SER A 28 -18.38 -2.26 9.34
N GLY A 29 -17.29 -2.59 10.04
CA GLY A 29 -17.20 -3.76 10.94
C GLY A 29 -17.03 -5.10 10.23
N LYS A 30 -16.89 -5.12 8.90
CA LYS A 30 -16.75 -6.35 8.09
C LYS A 30 -15.27 -6.71 7.92
N LEU A 31 -14.61 -7.08 9.03
CA LEU A 31 -13.15 -7.31 9.06
C LEU A 31 -12.68 -8.39 8.07
N TRP A 32 -13.38 -9.53 8.01
CA TRP A 32 -13.05 -10.62 7.08
C TRP A 32 -13.05 -10.13 5.62
N LEU A 33 -14.13 -9.44 5.21
CA LEU A 33 -14.25 -8.89 3.86
C LEU A 33 -13.16 -7.85 3.59
N GLY A 34 -12.88 -7.01 4.59
CA GLY A 34 -11.78 -6.06 4.55
C GLY A 34 -10.43 -6.71 4.28
N ASN A 35 -10.11 -7.81 4.97
CA ASN A 35 -8.87 -8.54 4.76
C ASN A 35 -8.82 -9.20 3.37
N CYS A 36 -9.93 -9.75 2.87
CA CYS A 36 -9.99 -10.27 1.50
C CYS A 36 -9.66 -9.19 0.46
N PHE A 37 -10.21 -7.99 0.59
CA PHE A 37 -9.89 -6.88 -0.31
C PHE A 37 -8.48 -6.31 -0.08
N GLY A 38 -7.95 -6.42 1.13
CA GLY A 38 -6.53 -6.16 1.41
C GLY A 38 -5.62 -7.09 0.61
N ILE A 39 -5.94 -8.39 0.53
CA ILE A 39 -5.21 -9.35 -0.29
C ILE A 39 -5.31 -9.00 -1.78
N VAL A 40 -6.50 -8.67 -2.29
CA VAL A 40 -6.70 -8.23 -3.69
C VAL A 40 -5.84 -7.02 -4.01
N TYR A 41 -5.85 -6.02 -3.12
CA TYR A 41 -5.03 -4.82 -3.23
C TYR A 41 -3.54 -5.17 -3.41
N HIS A 42 -2.97 -5.97 -2.50
CA HIS A 42 -1.55 -6.30 -2.53
C HIS A 42 -1.15 -7.20 -3.71
N ILE A 43 -1.97 -8.20 -4.09
CA ILE A 43 -1.66 -9.06 -5.23
C ILE A 43 -1.69 -8.26 -6.54
N ALA A 44 -2.67 -7.36 -6.70
CA ALA A 44 -2.76 -6.51 -7.87
C ALA A 44 -1.56 -5.55 -8.02
N LEU A 45 -0.86 -5.24 -6.93
CA LEU A 45 0.37 -4.43 -6.99
C LEU A 45 1.58 -5.17 -7.55
N ALA A 46 1.62 -6.50 -7.58
CA ALA A 46 2.85 -7.21 -7.94
C ALA A 46 3.38 -6.87 -9.36
N PRO A 47 2.52 -6.76 -10.41
CA PRO A 47 2.95 -6.26 -11.71
C PRO A 47 3.34 -4.78 -11.71
N VAL A 48 2.73 -3.97 -10.84
CA VAL A 48 3.04 -2.53 -10.67
C VAL A 48 4.43 -2.36 -10.06
N VAL A 49 4.79 -3.14 -9.04
CA VAL A 49 6.13 -3.17 -8.44
C VAL A 49 7.20 -3.43 -9.50
N GLN A 50 6.96 -4.38 -10.40
CA GLN A 50 7.89 -4.71 -11.47
C GLN A 50 8.03 -3.58 -12.51
N ALA A 51 6.93 -2.89 -12.80
CA ALA A 51 6.84 -1.94 -13.90
C ALA A 51 7.37 -0.55 -13.56
N LEU A 52 7.21 -0.09 -12.31
CA LEU A 52 7.59 1.26 -11.93
C LEU A 52 9.12 1.47 -12.00
N PRO A 53 9.57 2.67 -12.38
CA PRO A 53 10.99 2.98 -12.51
C PRO A 53 11.66 2.99 -11.13
N ALA A 54 12.39 1.92 -10.82
CA ALA A 54 13.03 1.75 -9.53
C ALA A 54 14.30 0.89 -9.63
N PRO A 55 15.35 1.18 -8.83
CA PRO A 55 16.46 0.26 -8.59
C PRO A 55 15.97 -1.09 -8.04
N GLU A 56 16.79 -2.13 -8.17
CA GLU A 56 16.42 -3.48 -7.77
C GLU A 56 16.05 -3.58 -6.27
N PHE A 57 16.85 -2.97 -5.39
CA PHE A 57 16.58 -2.99 -3.95
C PHE A 57 15.24 -2.31 -3.59
N VAL A 58 14.83 -1.29 -4.34
CA VAL A 58 13.54 -0.60 -4.15
C VAL A 58 12.39 -1.51 -4.58
N ARG A 59 12.54 -2.24 -5.69
CA ARG A 59 11.55 -3.26 -6.11
C ARG A 59 11.45 -4.41 -5.12
N MET A 60 12.58 -4.87 -4.58
CA MET A 60 12.59 -5.88 -3.51
C MET A 60 11.83 -5.40 -2.28
N ALA A 61 11.98 -4.13 -1.88
CA ALA A 61 11.19 -3.55 -0.80
C ALA A 61 9.69 -3.56 -1.13
N GLY A 62 9.32 -3.28 -2.39
CA GLY A 62 7.92 -3.36 -2.85
C GLY A 62 7.35 -4.76 -2.72
N TYR A 63 8.08 -5.78 -3.18
CA TYR A 63 7.67 -7.19 -3.02
C TYR A 63 7.60 -7.62 -1.56
N CYS A 64 8.59 -7.24 -0.76
CA CYS A 64 8.62 -7.51 0.67
C CYS A 64 7.37 -6.95 1.35
N TRP A 65 6.99 -5.71 1.03
CA TRP A 65 5.77 -5.11 1.55
C TRP A 65 4.52 -5.90 1.15
N ILE A 66 4.24 -6.02 -0.15
CA ILE A 66 2.95 -6.55 -0.61
C ILE A 66 2.73 -7.99 -0.15
N PHE A 67 3.79 -8.81 -0.11
CA PHE A 67 3.67 -10.19 0.35
C PHE A 67 3.52 -10.27 1.87
N SER A 68 4.21 -9.42 2.63
CA SER A 68 4.09 -9.40 4.09
C SER A 68 2.70 -8.95 4.53
N ASP A 69 2.17 -7.89 3.92
CA ASP A 69 0.83 -7.39 4.28
C ASP A 69 -0.28 -8.36 3.83
N ALA A 70 -0.14 -9.01 2.68
CA ALA A 70 -1.07 -10.09 2.29
C ALA A 70 -1.00 -11.28 3.26
N LEU A 71 0.20 -11.67 3.72
CA LEU A 71 0.35 -12.70 4.74
C LEU A 71 -0.31 -12.28 6.06
N ILE A 72 -0.16 -11.03 6.48
CA ILE A 72 -0.81 -10.48 7.68
C ILE A 72 -2.34 -10.50 7.54
N ASP A 73 -2.88 -10.16 6.37
CA ASP A 73 -4.33 -10.25 6.11
C ASP A 73 -4.82 -11.71 6.20
N VAL A 74 -4.06 -12.67 5.66
CA VAL A 74 -4.36 -14.11 5.81
C VAL A 74 -4.28 -14.54 7.28
N ALA A 75 -3.26 -14.11 8.02
CA ALA A 75 -3.13 -14.43 9.44
C ALA A 75 -4.29 -13.86 10.26
N SER A 76 -4.75 -12.65 9.93
CA SER A 76 -5.93 -12.03 10.53
C SER A 76 -7.20 -12.82 10.24
N ILE A 77 -7.38 -13.29 9.00
CA ILE A 77 -8.51 -14.19 8.64
C ILE A 77 -8.47 -15.47 9.48
N ASN A 78 -7.28 -15.96 9.81
CA ASN A 78 -7.07 -17.17 10.61
C ASN A 78 -7.00 -16.91 12.13
N GLY A 79 -7.46 -15.76 12.61
CA GLY A 79 -7.67 -15.50 14.04
C GLY A 79 -6.50 -14.81 14.76
N MET A 80 -5.51 -14.26 14.04
CA MET A 80 -4.52 -13.38 14.66
C MET A 80 -5.21 -12.12 15.22
N SER A 81 -4.95 -11.79 16.48
CA SER A 81 -5.50 -10.62 17.17
C SER A 81 -5.20 -9.31 16.44
N GLU A 82 -6.12 -8.34 16.49
CA GLU A 82 -5.92 -7.02 15.88
C GLU A 82 -4.66 -6.28 16.36
N GLU A 83 -4.27 -6.47 17.63
CA GLU A 83 -3.05 -5.89 18.19
C GLU A 83 -1.81 -6.41 17.45
N ASN A 84 -1.65 -7.73 17.36
CA ASN A 84 -0.56 -8.37 16.61
C ASN A 84 -0.58 -8.00 15.12
N VAL A 85 -1.76 -8.02 14.48
CA VAL A 85 -1.93 -7.59 13.09
C VAL A 85 -1.42 -6.17 12.89
N TRP A 86 -1.80 -5.27 13.80
CA TRP A 86 -1.39 -3.87 13.74
C TRP A 86 0.11 -3.70 13.98
N ALA A 87 0.67 -4.37 14.98
CA ALA A 87 2.10 -4.31 15.29
C ALA A 87 2.97 -4.79 14.11
N LEU A 88 2.60 -5.90 13.49
CA LEU A 88 3.30 -6.40 12.30
C LEU A 88 3.19 -5.42 11.13
N ARG A 89 2.01 -4.85 10.90
CA ARG A 89 1.77 -3.88 9.83
C ARG A 89 2.63 -2.62 9.97
N MET A 90 2.89 -2.16 11.20
CA MET A 90 3.82 -1.04 11.42
C MET A 90 5.22 -1.35 10.91
N GLY A 91 5.73 -2.57 11.15
CA GLY A 91 7.03 -2.98 10.60
C GLY A 91 7.02 -3.01 9.06
N VAL A 92 5.93 -3.50 8.48
CA VAL A 92 5.75 -3.65 7.03
C VAL A 92 5.58 -2.30 6.30
N HIS A 93 5.17 -1.23 6.99
CA HIS A 93 5.16 0.12 6.41
C HIS A 93 6.54 0.66 6.04
N ILE A 94 7.63 0.13 6.61
CA ILE A 94 8.99 0.53 6.26
C ILE A 94 9.37 0.12 4.82
N PRO A 95 9.28 -1.16 4.41
CA PRO A 95 9.50 -1.52 3.01
C PRO A 95 8.49 -0.87 2.07
N ALA A 96 7.24 -0.63 2.51
CA ALA A 96 6.25 0.14 1.75
C ALA A 96 6.75 1.55 1.44
N SER A 97 7.24 2.25 2.46
CA SER A 97 7.81 3.59 2.35
C SER A 97 8.97 3.65 1.36
N ILE A 98 9.92 2.71 1.48
CA ILE A 98 11.09 2.61 0.60
C ILE A 98 10.65 2.45 -0.86
N TRP A 99 9.69 1.55 -1.13
CA TRP A 99 9.21 1.32 -2.48
C TRP A 99 8.47 2.52 -3.05
N ILE A 100 7.45 3.01 -2.35
CA ILE A 100 6.60 4.12 -2.83
C ILE A 100 7.46 5.36 -3.09
N ALA A 101 8.27 5.78 -2.12
CA ALA A 101 9.12 6.96 -2.27
C ALA A 101 10.20 6.74 -3.35
N GLY A 102 10.86 5.57 -3.32
CA GLY A 102 11.93 5.24 -4.27
C GLY A 102 11.46 5.18 -5.73
N SER A 103 10.33 4.52 -6.00
CA SER A 103 9.72 4.49 -7.34
C SER A 103 9.29 5.89 -7.79
N SER A 104 8.78 6.70 -6.86
CA SER A 104 8.24 8.03 -7.16
C SER A 104 9.30 9.04 -7.57
N LEU A 105 10.56 8.89 -7.11
CA LEU A 105 11.66 9.79 -7.49
C LEU A 105 11.87 9.89 -9.00
N HIS A 106 11.56 8.82 -9.74
CA HIS A 106 11.74 8.74 -11.19
C HIS A 106 10.45 9.01 -12.00
N MET A 107 9.34 9.36 -11.34
CA MET A 107 8.06 9.66 -12.00
C MET A 107 7.94 11.15 -12.35
N THR A 108 6.86 11.54 -13.04
CA THR A 108 6.53 12.95 -13.32
C THR A 108 6.17 13.72 -12.03
N ALA A 109 6.14 15.06 -12.08
CA ALA A 109 6.11 15.91 -10.88
C ALA A 109 4.97 15.61 -9.89
N VAL A 110 3.77 15.35 -10.40
CA VAL A 110 2.58 15.08 -9.57
C VAL A 110 2.66 13.72 -8.87
N PRO A 111 2.77 12.57 -9.56
CA PRO A 111 2.90 11.27 -8.89
C PRO A 111 4.18 11.18 -8.04
N ARG A 112 5.27 11.86 -8.44
CA ARG A 112 6.47 12.00 -7.62
C ARG A 112 6.14 12.61 -6.26
N SER A 113 5.50 13.77 -6.25
CA SER A 113 5.19 14.50 -5.01
C SER A 113 4.25 13.70 -4.11
N LEU A 114 3.20 13.11 -4.70
CA LEU A 114 2.25 12.27 -3.97
C LEU A 114 2.94 11.08 -3.31
N GLY A 115 3.79 10.35 -4.04
CA GLY A 115 4.45 9.17 -3.52
C GLY A 115 5.55 9.50 -2.50
N LEU A 116 6.28 10.60 -2.66
CA LEU A 116 7.23 11.05 -1.63
C LEU A 116 6.53 11.41 -0.32
N VAL A 117 5.41 12.14 -0.40
CA VAL A 117 4.59 12.49 0.76
C VAL A 117 4.00 11.22 1.41
N LEU A 118 3.43 10.32 0.62
CA LEU A 118 2.87 9.05 1.08
C LEU A 118 3.92 8.17 1.76
N GLY A 119 5.06 7.94 1.10
CA GLY A 119 6.14 7.11 1.63
C GLY A 119 6.71 7.69 2.92
N THR A 120 6.95 9.00 2.98
CA THR A 120 7.45 9.67 4.20
C THR A 120 6.48 9.50 5.37
N MET A 121 5.19 9.72 5.13
CA MET A 121 4.18 9.60 6.18
C MET A 121 3.99 8.16 6.66
N LEU A 122 4.12 7.16 5.78
CA LEU A 122 4.13 5.76 6.18
C LEU A 122 5.33 5.42 7.08
N ALA A 123 6.53 5.91 6.75
CA ALA A 123 7.70 5.72 7.60
C ALA A 123 7.55 6.41 8.96
N LEU A 124 7.06 7.65 8.97
CA LEU A 124 6.77 8.35 10.22
C LEU A 124 5.74 7.58 11.04
N HIS A 125 4.66 7.15 10.42
CA HIS A 125 3.61 6.41 11.11
C HIS A 125 4.11 5.07 11.68
N ALA A 126 4.96 4.34 10.95
CA ALA A 126 5.60 3.12 11.43
C ALA A 126 6.39 3.35 12.74
N VAL A 127 7.15 4.44 12.81
CA VAL A 127 8.07 4.73 13.91
C VAL A 127 7.38 5.43 15.08
N VAL A 128 6.58 6.45 14.79
CA VAL A 128 5.98 7.32 15.83
C VAL A 128 4.50 7.03 16.09
N GLY A 129 3.80 6.36 15.16
CA GLY A 129 2.38 6.06 15.24
C GLY A 129 1.95 5.34 16.52
N PRO A 130 2.72 4.36 17.07
CA PRO A 130 2.36 3.70 18.33
C PRO A 130 2.26 4.65 19.54
N LYS A 131 2.87 5.84 19.48
CA LYS A 131 2.83 6.85 20.55
C LYS A 131 1.78 7.94 20.32
N ILE A 132 1.11 7.94 19.17
CA ILE A 132 0.13 8.96 18.80
C ILE A 132 -1.28 8.45 19.14
N PRO A 133 -2.07 9.19 19.95
CA PRO A 133 -3.48 8.87 20.15
C PRO A 133 -4.24 8.82 18.82
N ASP A 134 -5.10 7.82 18.66
CA ASP A 134 -5.90 7.60 17.45
C ASP A 134 -5.07 7.46 16.16
N SER A 135 -3.83 6.96 16.26
CA SER A 135 -2.94 6.81 15.12
C SER A 135 -3.52 5.94 13.99
N LYS A 136 -4.37 4.95 14.31
CA LYS A 136 -5.11 4.16 13.31
C LYS A 136 -6.03 5.03 12.46
N PHE A 137 -6.78 5.93 13.10
CA PHE A 137 -7.72 6.83 12.42
C PHE A 137 -7.00 7.96 11.67
N LYS A 138 -5.95 8.53 12.25
CA LYS A 138 -5.12 9.56 11.60
C LYS A 138 -4.42 9.02 10.37
N LEU A 139 -3.89 7.80 10.45
CA LEU A 139 -3.36 7.10 9.28
C LEU A 139 -4.43 7.04 8.19
N PHE A 140 -5.61 6.51 8.52
CA PHE A 140 -6.71 6.36 7.57
C PHE A 140 -7.05 7.64 6.81
N ILE A 141 -7.19 8.78 7.50
CA ILE A 141 -7.50 10.08 6.87
C ILE A 141 -6.45 10.47 5.82
N PHE A 142 -5.20 10.16 6.07
CA PHE A 142 -4.10 10.55 5.19
C PHE A 142 -3.82 9.50 4.10
N VAL A 143 -3.63 8.23 4.47
CA VAL A 143 -3.21 7.21 3.50
C VAL A 143 -4.29 6.87 2.51
N LEU A 144 -5.57 6.88 2.92
CA LEU A 144 -6.66 6.54 2.00
C LEU A 144 -6.63 7.43 0.74
N PRO A 145 -6.74 8.77 0.85
CA PRO A 145 -6.73 9.64 -0.33
C PRO A 145 -5.37 9.66 -1.03
N CYS A 146 -4.25 9.68 -0.30
CA CYS A 146 -2.93 9.76 -0.93
C CYS A 146 -2.58 8.51 -1.74
N MET A 147 -2.84 7.31 -1.20
CA MET A 147 -2.64 6.05 -1.92
C MET A 147 -3.60 5.93 -3.10
N ALA A 148 -4.88 6.27 -2.92
CA ALA A 148 -5.86 6.22 -4.01
C ALA A 148 -5.48 7.17 -5.16
N ALA A 149 -5.05 8.39 -4.84
CA ALA A 149 -4.57 9.34 -5.82
C ALA A 149 -3.29 8.84 -6.53
N TRP A 150 -2.30 8.35 -5.78
CA TRP A 150 -1.05 7.86 -6.35
C TRP A 150 -1.28 6.66 -7.29
N LEU A 151 -2.08 5.68 -6.87
CA LEU A 151 -2.45 4.53 -7.72
C LEU A 151 -3.32 4.93 -8.91
N GLY A 152 -4.22 5.91 -8.72
CA GLY A 152 -5.02 6.47 -9.81
C GLY A 152 -4.15 7.11 -10.89
N MET A 153 -3.12 7.86 -10.49
CA MET A 153 -2.16 8.44 -11.44
C MET A 153 -1.38 7.36 -12.20
N ILE A 154 -0.92 6.31 -11.52
CA ILE A 154 -0.26 5.16 -12.17
C ILE A 154 -1.21 4.47 -13.14
N ALA A 155 -2.48 4.28 -12.76
CA ALA A 155 -3.50 3.67 -13.60
C ALA A 155 -3.73 4.47 -14.89
N LEU A 156 -3.64 5.81 -14.80
CA LEU A 156 -3.75 6.74 -15.93
C LEU A 156 -2.45 6.88 -16.75
N GLY A 157 -1.36 6.20 -16.36
CA GLY A 157 -0.09 6.17 -17.08
C GLY A 157 0.86 7.33 -16.78
N ALA A 158 0.72 7.98 -15.61
CA ALA A 158 1.53 9.13 -15.20
C ALA A 158 2.83 8.78 -14.43
#